data_AF-A0A3D6AH28-F1
#
_entry.id   AF-A0A3D6AH28-F1
#
_cell.length_a   1.000
_cell.length_b   1.000
_cell.length_c   1.000
_cell.angle_alpha   90.00
_cell.angle_beta   90.00
_cell.angle_gamma   90.00
#
_symmetry.space_group_name_H-M   'P 1'
#
loop_
_entity.id
_entity.type
_entity.pdbx_description
1 polymer ?
#
loop_
_entity_poly.entity_id
_entity_poly.type
_entity_poly.pdbx_seq_one_letter_code
_entity_poly.pdbx_strand_id
1 'polypeptide(L)'
;MRTLELKIPPPIVALTCAALMYAATRLVPEWRWSWENSGAWGVVVALAGIALDALGLVAFLRAKTTVNPLAPSASSTIVQSGVYRHTRNPMYLGMLLVLLGFALYLAHPVPFLLLPVFPAYLTRFQIIPEERILAAKFGAEYSAYASRVRRWL
;
A
#
# COMPACT_ATOMS: atom_id res chain seq x y z
N MET A 1 -17.34 12.03 -5.32
CA MET A 1 -16.96 11.41 -6.60
C MET A 1 -16.83 9.90 -6.41
N ARG A 2 -17.76 9.08 -6.96
CA ARG A 2 -17.68 7.59 -6.92
C ARG A 2 -16.96 7.01 -8.15
N THR A 3 -16.63 7.85 -9.13
CA THR A 3 -16.26 7.44 -10.49
C THR A 3 -14.90 6.73 -10.61
N LEU A 4 -14.02 6.86 -9.62
CA LEU A 4 -12.67 6.26 -9.62
C LEU A 4 -12.52 5.08 -8.64
N GLU A 5 -13.58 4.75 -7.91
CA GLU A 5 -13.54 3.67 -6.91
C GLU A 5 -13.22 2.34 -7.60
N LEU A 6 -12.20 1.63 -7.08
CA LEU A 6 -11.77 0.31 -7.57
C LEU A 6 -11.37 0.24 -9.04
N LYS A 7 -11.00 1.36 -9.68
CA LYS A 7 -10.62 1.38 -11.11
C LYS A 7 -9.11 1.33 -11.37
N ILE A 8 -8.32 1.96 -10.51
CA ILE A 8 -6.87 2.08 -10.69
C ILE A 8 -6.17 1.11 -9.75
N PRO A 9 -5.57 0.01 -10.25
CA PRO A 9 -4.81 -0.92 -9.43
C PRO A 9 -3.78 -0.21 -8.53
N PRO A 10 -3.67 -0.59 -7.25
CA PRO A 10 -2.67 -0.03 -6.34
C PRO A 10 -1.23 -0.03 -6.88
N PRO A 11 -0.75 -1.08 -7.60
CA PRO A 11 0.58 -1.03 -8.22
C PRO A 11 0.75 0.09 -9.25
N ILE A 12 -0.30 0.43 -10.02
CA ILE A 12 -0.26 1.55 -10.98
C ILE A 12 -0.17 2.89 -10.24
N VAL A 13 -0.90 3.03 -9.14
CA VAL A 13 -0.80 4.22 -8.28
C VAL A 13 0.62 4.35 -7.71
N ALA A 14 1.20 3.25 -7.21
CA ALA A 14 2.57 3.24 -6.68
C ALA A 14 3.60 3.63 -7.74
N LEU A 15 3.51 3.04 -8.95
CA LEU A 15 4.38 3.40 -10.07
C LEU A 15 4.23 4.87 -10.48
N THR A 16 3.00 5.41 -10.46
CA THR A 16 2.74 6.82 -10.73
C THR A 16 3.40 7.71 -9.67
N CYS A 17 3.25 7.36 -8.39
CA CYS A 17 3.93 8.06 -7.29
C CYS A 17 5.46 8.01 -7.46
N ALA A 18 6.04 6.84 -7.77
CA ALA A 18 7.47 6.70 -7.99
C ALA A 18 7.96 7.55 -9.18
N ALA A 19 7.22 7.57 -10.29
CA ALA A 19 7.56 8.42 -11.45
C ALA A 19 7.54 9.91 -11.07
N LEU A 20 6.51 10.36 -10.33
CA LEU A 20 6.43 11.74 -9.84
C LEU A 20 7.54 12.07 -8.84
N MET A 21 7.91 11.14 -7.96
CA MET A 21 9.05 11.29 -7.04
C MET A 21 10.34 11.49 -7.80
N TYR A 22 10.62 10.66 -8.81
CA TYR A 22 11.81 10.81 -9.66
C TYR A 22 11.80 12.16 -10.39
N ALA A 23 10.69 12.50 -11.06
CA ALA A 23 10.55 13.77 -11.76
C ALA A 23 10.75 14.98 -10.83
N ALA A 24 10.24 14.92 -9.59
CA ALA A 24 10.39 16.00 -8.61
C ALA A 24 11.86 16.27 -8.25
N THR A 25 12.71 15.24 -8.22
CA THR A 25 14.16 15.44 -8.01
C THR A 25 14.86 16.20 -9.14
N ARG A 26 14.24 16.25 -10.33
CA ARG A 26 14.79 16.96 -11.50
C ARG A 26 14.47 18.45 -11.49
N LEU A 27 13.48 18.87 -10.70
CA LEU A 27 13.06 20.28 -10.62
C LEU A 27 14.01 21.12 -9.76
N VAL A 28 14.64 20.51 -8.75
CA VAL A 28 15.54 21.18 -7.79
C VAL A 28 16.77 20.32 -7.52
N PRO A 29 17.64 20.06 -8.52
CA PRO A 29 18.73 19.10 -8.41
C PRO A 29 19.76 19.44 -7.30
N GLU A 30 19.84 20.70 -6.90
CA GLU A 30 20.74 21.22 -5.87
C GLU A 30 20.40 20.74 -4.45
N TRP A 31 19.18 20.22 -4.22
CA TRP A 31 18.71 19.80 -2.89
C TRP A 31 19.07 18.35 -2.55
N ARG A 32 19.96 17.73 -3.32
CA ARG A 32 20.47 16.40 -3.02
C ARG A 32 21.29 16.44 -1.73
N TRP A 33 20.91 15.61 -0.77
CA TRP A 33 21.70 15.41 0.44
C TRP A 33 22.72 14.27 0.23
N SER A 34 23.77 14.25 1.03
CA SER A 34 24.81 13.21 1.00
C SER A 34 24.78 12.40 2.29
N TRP A 35 23.61 11.90 2.68
CA TRP A 35 23.55 10.97 3.82
C TRP A 35 24.23 9.66 3.42
N GLU A 36 25.34 9.37 4.11
CA GLU A 36 26.11 8.15 3.88
C GLU A 36 25.19 6.92 3.98
N ASN A 37 25.30 6.03 2.99
CA ASN A 37 24.51 4.80 2.89
C ASN A 37 22.99 4.96 2.71
N SER A 38 22.46 6.15 2.35
CA SER A 38 21.02 6.33 2.11
C SER A 38 20.46 5.35 1.06
N GLY A 39 21.25 5.03 0.03
CA GLY A 39 20.91 4.03 -0.97
C GLY A 39 20.78 2.62 -0.41
N ALA A 40 21.69 2.20 0.46
CA ALA A 40 21.64 0.88 1.10
C ALA A 40 20.43 0.75 2.03
N TRP A 41 20.16 1.79 2.85
CA TRP A 41 18.94 1.85 3.66
C TRP A 41 17.68 1.83 2.79
N GLY A 42 17.69 2.55 1.67
CA GLY A 42 16.59 2.53 0.71
C GLY A 42 16.29 1.11 0.18
N VAL A 43 17.32 0.35 -0.17
CA VAL A 43 17.19 -1.05 -0.61
C VAL A 43 16.63 -1.92 0.51
N VAL A 44 17.17 -1.82 1.73
CA VAL A 44 16.69 -2.61 2.88
C VAL A 44 15.21 -2.35 3.15
N VAL A 45 14.79 -1.08 3.17
CA VAL A 45 13.39 -0.69 3.40
C VAL A 45 12.49 -1.19 2.25
N ALA A 46 12.94 -1.10 1.00
CA ALA A 46 12.18 -1.60 -0.14
C ALA A 46 12.02 -3.13 -0.10
N LEU A 47 13.07 -3.87 0.26
CA LEU A 47 13.01 -5.33 0.42
C LEU A 47 12.06 -5.74 1.55
N ALA A 48 12.06 -5.02 2.67
CA ALA A 48 11.08 -5.24 3.74
C ALA A 48 9.64 -5.00 3.26
N GLY A 49 9.43 -3.96 2.43
CA GLY A 49 8.14 -3.69 1.79
C GLY A 49 7.68 -4.81 0.86
N ILE A 50 8.57 -5.30 -0.01
CA ILE A 50 8.31 -6.44 -0.91
C ILE A 50 7.98 -7.71 -0.11
N ALA A 51 8.73 -7.98 0.96
CA ALA A 51 8.47 -9.12 1.82
C ALA A 51 7.08 -9.04 2.48
N LEU A 52 6.69 -7.86 2.97
CA LEU A 52 5.35 -7.64 3.55
C LEU A 52 4.23 -7.84 2.52
N ASP A 53 4.42 -7.34 1.29
CA ASP A 53 3.48 -7.52 0.18
C ASP A 53 3.34 -9.01 -0.19
N ALA A 54 4.46 -9.72 -0.33
CA ALA A 54 4.49 -11.14 -0.63
C ALA A 54 3.81 -11.98 0.48
N LEU A 55 4.03 -11.64 1.76
CA LEU A 55 3.34 -12.29 2.88
C LEU A 55 1.82 -12.06 2.84
N GLY A 56 1.39 -10.85 2.44
CA GLY A 56 0.00 -10.52 2.22
C GLY A 56 -0.62 -11.36 1.09
N LEU A 57 0.08 -11.46 -0.04
CA LEU A 57 -0.33 -12.28 -1.19
C LEU A 57 -0.45 -13.76 -0.80
N VAL A 58 0.55 -14.31 -0.12
CA VAL A 58 0.56 -15.71 0.32
C VAL A 58 -0.62 -16.01 1.24
N ALA A 59 -1.01 -15.08 2.13
CA ALA A 59 -2.16 -15.26 3.00
C ALA A 59 -3.47 -15.41 2.20
N PHE A 60 -3.65 -14.61 1.14
CA PHE A 60 -4.81 -14.72 0.24
C PHE A 60 -4.80 -16.01 -0.59
N LEU A 61 -3.63 -16.40 -1.11
CA LEU A 61 -3.48 -17.66 -1.86
C LEU A 61 -3.80 -18.87 -0.97
N ARG A 62 -3.32 -18.89 0.28
CA ARG A 62 -3.63 -19.95 1.25
C ARG A 62 -5.11 -19.98 1.62
N ALA A 63 -5.75 -18.82 1.72
CA ALA A 63 -7.19 -18.72 1.96
C ALA A 63 -8.05 -19.04 0.72
N LYS A 64 -7.43 -19.27 -0.46
CA LYS A 64 -8.12 -19.55 -1.72
C LYS A 64 -9.21 -18.51 -2.03
N THR A 65 -8.88 -17.25 -1.82
CA THR A 65 -9.78 -16.10 -2.07
C THR A 65 -9.17 -15.17 -3.11
N THR A 66 -9.95 -14.22 -3.64
CA THR A 66 -9.50 -13.32 -4.71
C THR A 66 -8.42 -12.36 -4.23
N VAL A 67 -7.31 -12.28 -4.97
CA VAL A 67 -6.26 -11.27 -4.76
C VAL A 67 -6.52 -10.00 -5.58
N ASN A 68 -7.55 -9.99 -6.42
CA ASN A 68 -7.81 -8.89 -7.33
C ASN A 68 -8.47 -7.71 -6.58
N PRO A 69 -7.76 -6.58 -6.37
CA PRO A 69 -8.29 -5.44 -5.62
C PRO A 69 -9.43 -4.73 -6.36
N LEU A 70 -9.61 -4.98 -7.66
CA LEU A 70 -10.70 -4.41 -8.45
C LEU A 70 -12.00 -5.22 -8.34
N ALA A 71 -11.93 -6.44 -7.77
CA ALA A 71 -13.06 -7.35 -7.65
C ALA A 71 -13.23 -7.88 -6.21
N PRO A 72 -13.35 -7.01 -5.19
CA PRO A 72 -13.48 -7.45 -3.79
C PRO A 72 -14.78 -8.24 -3.53
N SER A 73 -15.78 -8.12 -4.41
CA SER A 73 -17.00 -8.95 -4.37
C SER A 73 -16.72 -10.43 -4.63
N ALA A 74 -15.60 -10.78 -5.28
CA ALA A 74 -15.19 -12.16 -5.52
C ALA A 74 -14.52 -12.82 -4.30
N SER A 75 -14.28 -12.09 -3.20
CA SER A 75 -13.67 -12.64 -1.98
C SER A 75 -14.55 -13.72 -1.36
N SER A 76 -14.04 -14.94 -1.17
CA SER A 76 -14.80 -16.06 -0.59
C SER A 76 -14.77 -16.09 0.94
N THR A 77 -13.75 -15.48 1.56
CA THR A 77 -13.55 -15.42 3.01
C THR A 77 -12.76 -14.17 3.41
N ILE A 78 -12.80 -13.81 4.70
CA ILE A 78 -12.00 -12.74 5.29
C ILE A 78 -10.65 -13.29 5.75
N VAL A 79 -9.57 -12.76 5.19
CA VAL A 79 -8.21 -13.07 5.62
C VAL A 79 -7.85 -12.19 6.83
N GLN A 80 -7.79 -12.80 8.01
CA GLN A 80 -7.48 -12.12 9.28
C GLN A 80 -6.28 -12.74 10.04
N SER A 81 -5.53 -13.64 9.42
CA SER A 81 -4.37 -14.32 10.00
C SER A 81 -3.03 -13.80 9.45
N GLY A 82 -1.92 -14.17 10.11
CA GLY A 82 -0.59 -13.76 9.66
C GLY A 82 -0.38 -12.24 9.77
N VAL A 83 0.06 -11.61 8.67
CA VAL A 83 0.28 -10.16 8.61
C VAL A 83 -1.01 -9.33 8.71
N TYR A 84 -2.16 -9.92 8.34
CA TYR A 84 -3.47 -9.28 8.42
C TYR A 84 -3.97 -9.09 9.87
N ARG A 85 -3.30 -9.68 10.86
CA ARG A 85 -3.63 -9.42 12.28
C ARG A 85 -3.23 -8.02 12.75
N HIS A 86 -2.31 -7.37 12.04
CA HIS A 86 -1.71 -6.08 12.45
C HIS A 86 -2.29 -4.91 11.69
N THR A 87 -2.60 -5.10 10.42
CA THR A 87 -3.22 -4.11 9.54
C THR A 87 -4.13 -4.83 8.56
N ARG A 88 -5.25 -4.21 8.20
CA ARG A 88 -6.14 -4.73 7.16
C ARG A 88 -5.57 -4.59 5.75
N ASN A 89 -4.53 -3.78 5.57
CA ASN A 89 -3.96 -3.48 4.25
C ASN A 89 -2.42 -3.69 4.20
N PRO A 90 -1.90 -4.88 4.54
CA PRO A 90 -0.46 -5.14 4.61
C PRO A 90 0.22 -5.03 3.24
N MET A 91 -0.45 -5.43 2.15
CA MET A 91 0.07 -5.30 0.79
C MET A 91 0.27 -3.82 0.41
N TYR A 92 -0.68 -2.96 0.77
CA TYR A 92 -0.59 -1.51 0.51
C TYR A 92 0.47 -0.85 1.39
N LEU A 93 0.63 -1.32 2.63
CA LEU A 93 1.74 -0.90 3.48
C LEU A 93 3.10 -1.34 2.90
N GLY A 94 3.19 -2.54 2.33
CA GLY A 94 4.37 -3.02 1.61
C GLY A 94 4.77 -2.09 0.47
N MET A 95 3.80 -1.70 -0.37
CA MET A 95 4.02 -0.72 -1.44
C MET A 95 4.44 0.66 -0.91
N LEU A 96 3.88 1.13 0.21
CA LEU A 96 4.30 2.37 0.84
C LEU A 96 5.76 2.29 1.34
N LEU A 97 6.19 1.15 1.88
CA LEU A 97 7.58 0.91 2.27
C LEU A 97 8.51 0.88 1.05
N VAL A 98 8.08 0.30 -0.08
CA VAL A 98 8.84 0.37 -1.33
C VAL A 98 9.03 1.81 -1.79
N LEU A 99 7.98 2.65 -1.73
CA LEU A 99 8.08 4.07 -2.05
C LEU A 99 9.01 4.82 -1.07
N LEU A 100 8.95 4.51 0.23
CA LEU A 100 9.87 5.07 1.22
C LEU A 100 11.33 4.68 0.93
N GLY A 101 11.58 3.41 0.61
CA GLY A 101 12.88 2.92 0.18
C GLY A 101 13.38 3.64 -1.07
N PHE A 102 12.49 3.89 -2.03
CA PHE A 102 12.82 4.65 -3.23
C PHE A 102 13.12 6.13 -2.92
N ALA A 103 12.38 6.77 -2.00
CA ALA A 103 12.68 8.14 -1.55
C ALA A 103 14.08 8.25 -0.93
N LEU A 104 14.45 7.28 -0.09
CA LEU A 104 15.78 7.18 0.52
C LEU A 104 16.88 6.97 -0.54
N TYR A 105 16.61 6.10 -1.52
CA TYR A 105 17.53 5.85 -2.64
C TYR A 105 17.76 7.09 -3.50
N LEU A 106 16.73 7.89 -3.75
CA LEU A 106 16.84 9.14 -4.51
C LEU A 106 17.67 10.21 -3.80
N ALA A 107 17.95 10.03 -2.51
CA ALA A 107 18.77 10.93 -1.72
C ALA A 107 18.31 12.41 -1.82
N HIS A 108 17.00 12.63 -1.72
CA HIS A 108 16.38 13.93 -1.94
C HIS A 108 15.15 14.14 -1.06
N PRO A 109 14.93 15.31 -0.44
CA PRO A 109 13.82 15.52 0.50
C PRO A 109 12.45 15.62 -0.18
N VAL A 110 12.36 16.19 -1.38
CA VAL A 110 11.06 16.42 -2.07
C VAL A 110 10.23 15.13 -2.30
N PRO A 111 10.81 13.99 -2.73
CA PRO A 111 10.09 12.71 -2.82
C PRO A 111 9.30 12.32 -1.56
N PHE A 112 9.79 12.65 -0.35
CA PHE A 112 9.10 12.29 0.90
C PHE A 112 7.75 13.01 1.05
N LEU A 113 7.57 14.17 0.42
CA LEU A 113 6.29 14.90 0.42
C LEU A 113 5.17 14.16 -0.33
N LEU A 114 5.54 13.24 -1.24
CA LEU A 114 4.58 12.42 -1.98
C LEU A 114 4.19 11.13 -1.25
N LEU A 115 4.93 10.73 -0.20
CA LEU A 115 4.61 9.54 0.59
C LEU A 115 3.22 9.57 1.23
N PRO A 116 2.72 10.66 1.86
CA PRO A 116 1.37 10.68 2.42
C PRO A 116 0.26 10.70 1.36
N VAL A 117 0.57 11.08 0.12
CA VAL A 117 -0.41 11.11 -0.98
C VAL A 117 -0.88 9.70 -1.34
N PHE A 118 0.03 8.73 -1.35
CA PHE A 118 -0.28 7.34 -1.68
C PHE A 118 -1.32 6.69 -0.73
N PRO A 119 -1.12 6.63 0.59
CA PRO A 119 -2.10 6.04 1.51
C PRO A 119 -3.39 6.87 1.58
N ALA A 120 -3.33 8.20 1.40
CA ALA A 120 -4.54 9.03 1.32
C ALA A 120 -5.40 8.66 0.10
N TYR A 121 -4.77 8.51 -1.07
CA TYR A 121 -5.44 8.07 -2.29
C TYR A 121 -6.04 6.67 -2.13
N LEU A 122 -5.23 5.69 -1.68
CA LEU A 122 -5.71 4.32 -1.50
C LEU A 122 -6.83 4.23 -0.46
N THR A 123 -6.74 4.98 0.64
CA THR A 123 -7.80 5.02 1.64
C THR A 123 -9.13 5.44 1.02
N ARG A 124 -9.11 6.48 0.19
CA ARG A 124 -10.34 7.02 -0.39
C ARG A 124 -10.91 6.17 -1.52
N PHE A 125 -10.06 5.68 -2.42
CA PHE A 125 -10.50 5.10 -3.70
C PHE A 125 -10.40 3.57 -3.77
N GLN A 126 -9.65 2.95 -2.86
CA GLN A 126 -9.52 1.49 -2.80
C GLN A 126 -10.08 0.93 -1.50
N ILE A 127 -9.52 1.33 -0.35
CA ILE A 127 -9.86 0.76 0.96
C ILE A 127 -11.33 1.02 1.28
N ILE A 128 -11.80 2.27 1.38
CA ILE A 128 -13.19 2.55 1.77
C ILE A 128 -14.23 1.84 0.88
N PRO A 129 -14.09 1.83 -0.47
CA PRO A 129 -14.97 1.04 -1.33
C PRO A 129 -14.91 -0.47 -1.07
N GLU A 130 -13.72 -1.04 -0.92
CA GLU A 130 -13.51 -2.45 -0.60
C GLU A 130 -14.16 -2.81 0.74
N GLU A 131 -13.94 -2.03 1.79
CA GLU A 131 -14.52 -2.26 3.11
C GLU A 131 -16.06 -2.25 3.08
N ARG A 132 -16.67 -1.37 2.28
CA ARG A 132 -18.14 -1.36 2.12
C ARG A 132 -18.65 -2.65 1.47
N ILE A 133 -17.93 -3.16 0.48
CA ILE A 133 -18.29 -4.40 -0.22
C ILE A 133 -18.11 -5.60 0.73
N LEU A 134 -17.00 -5.66 1.46
CA LEU A 134 -16.73 -6.71 2.44
C LEU A 134 -17.72 -6.67 3.61
N ALA A 135 -18.06 -5.49 4.12
CA ALA A 135 -19.07 -5.32 5.15
C ALA A 135 -20.46 -5.77 4.68
N ALA A 136 -20.85 -5.43 3.46
CA ALA A 136 -22.12 -5.88 2.88
C ALA A 136 -22.15 -7.41 2.66
N LYS A 137 -21.01 -8.02 2.30
CA LYS A 137 -20.91 -9.44 1.99
C LYS A 137 -20.82 -10.33 3.24
N PHE A 138 -20.00 -9.95 4.22
CA PHE A 138 -19.65 -10.77 5.38
C PHE A 138 -20.25 -10.25 6.70
N GLY A 139 -20.88 -9.07 6.70
CA GLY A 139 -21.66 -8.55 7.81
C GLY A 139 -20.89 -8.48 9.13
N ALA A 140 -21.38 -9.22 10.13
CA ALA A 140 -20.85 -9.23 11.49
C ALA A 140 -19.41 -9.74 11.56
N GLU A 141 -19.02 -10.71 10.73
CA GLU A 141 -17.66 -11.24 10.69
C GLU A 141 -16.64 -10.16 10.32
N TYR A 142 -16.95 -9.38 9.27
CA TYR A 142 -16.10 -8.26 8.87
C TYR A 142 -16.06 -7.15 9.92
N SER A 143 -17.21 -6.84 10.52
CA SER A 143 -17.33 -5.80 11.55
C SER A 143 -16.50 -6.14 12.80
N ALA A 144 -16.55 -7.41 13.24
CA ALA A 144 -15.73 -7.89 14.35
C ALA A 144 -14.24 -7.79 14.04
N TYR A 145 -13.82 -8.16 12.83
CA TYR A 145 -12.43 -8.00 12.39
C TYR A 145 -12.01 -6.53 12.34
N ALA A 146 -12.81 -5.66 11.73
CA ALA A 146 -12.54 -4.23 11.58
C ALA A 146 -12.47 -3.47 12.92
N SER A 147 -13.16 -3.96 13.96
CA SER A 147 -13.09 -3.41 15.32
C SER A 147 -11.75 -3.69 16.02
N ARG A 148 -11.07 -4.78 15.64
CA ARG A 148 -9.81 -5.23 16.25
C ARG A 148 -8.58 -4.77 15.49
N VAL A 149 -8.70 -4.61 14.17
CA VAL A 149 -7.57 -4.33 13.29
C VAL A 149 -7.78 -3.03 12.53
N ARG A 150 -6.78 -2.14 12.60
CA ARG A 150 -6.82 -0.83 11.94
C ARG A 150 -6.56 -0.96 10.42
N ARG A 151 -6.91 0.08 9.66
CA ARG A 151 -6.63 0.15 8.21
C ARG A 151 -5.13 0.23 7.91
N TRP A 152 -4.44 0.99 8.74
CA TRP A 152 -3.00 1.24 8.73
C TRP A 152 -2.46 1.01 10.15
N LEU A 153 -1.14 0.88 10.30
CA LEU A 153 -0.49 0.66 11.61
C LEU A 153 -0.58 1.86 12.55
#